data_AF-A0A8J2WH05-F1
#
_entry.id   AF-A0A8J2WH05-F1
#
_cell.length_a   1.000
_cell.length_b   1.000
_cell.length_c   1.000
_cell.angle_alpha   90.00
_cell.angle_beta   90.00
_cell.angle_gamma   90.00
#
_symmetry.space_group_name_H-M   'P 1'
#
loop_
_entity.id
_entity.type
_entity.pdbx_description
1 polymer ?
#
loop_
_entity_poly.entity_id
_entity_poly.type
_entity_poly.pdbx_seq_one_letter_code
_entity_poly.pdbx_strand_id
1 'polypeptide(L)'
;MMKIIFTKPLTEDLDRQLDRYLLAIRQKRDATGVVCLVMALHLIENQEKFSLIRIRPDSPAQAQFNVPAVGNAPEITVAFNADAIEAIPAVYGVAQKNFYSMVLQVYPVAWKWIVQLTACNQVHNLTDINVTNYFKQFPDFKRITSFNGYEVDGKAVLPYVKFITSTITWPQSNSSPKLVENDEIRSTLLRGSSFVKRHTTFSASAELCRQLIDGLGSHVNKFEIDEKMIEAVDQSLAKYWDRELNAKIPVKLIAMAAAYAQFRGRDYGNWIQGKRALSHTRPYIINSWKCLFNVLLK
;
A
#
# COMPACT_ATOMS: atom_id res chain seq x y z
N MET A 1 35.44 6.14 -0.84
CA MET A 1 34.49 6.85 0.05
C MET A 1 33.20 6.04 0.09
N MET A 2 33.07 5.16 1.09
CA MET A 2 32.07 4.09 1.09
C MET A 2 30.97 4.44 2.12
N LYS A 3 29.84 4.97 1.64
CA LYS A 3 28.61 5.06 2.44
C LYS A 3 27.86 3.74 2.27
N ILE A 4 28.17 2.76 3.10
CA ILE A 4 27.30 1.59 3.25
C ILE A 4 26.17 2.01 4.19
N ILE A 5 25.01 2.33 3.62
CA ILE A 5 23.77 2.43 4.38
C ILE A 5 23.28 1.00 4.55
N PHE A 6 23.67 0.35 5.66
CA PHE A 6 23.01 -0.87 6.09
C PHE A 6 21.62 -0.49 6.60
N THR A 7 20.61 -0.60 5.74
CA THR A 7 19.22 -0.77 6.15
C THR A 7 19.14 -2.09 6.90
N LYS A 8 19.26 -2.04 8.24
CA LYS A 8 19.05 -3.21 9.07
C LYS A 8 17.60 -3.68 8.83
N PRO A 9 17.35 -4.98 8.59
CA PRO A 9 15.98 -5.49 8.59
C PRO A 9 15.33 -5.20 9.95
N LEU A 10 13.99 -5.22 9.97
CA LEU A 10 13.23 -5.27 11.20
C LEU A 10 13.91 -6.26 12.16
N THR A 11 14.18 -5.85 13.40
CA THR A 11 14.58 -6.84 14.40
C THR A 11 13.36 -7.71 14.66
N GLU A 12 13.48 -9.02 14.37
CA GLU A 12 12.44 -10.01 14.69
C GLU A 12 12.11 -10.01 16.19
N ASP A 13 13.06 -9.55 17.00
CA ASP A 13 12.90 -9.21 18.40
C ASP A 13 12.40 -7.76 18.55
N LEU A 14 11.10 -7.61 18.84
CA LEU A 14 10.46 -6.35 19.18
C LEU A 14 10.60 -6.03 20.67
N ASP A 15 10.59 -4.75 21.00
CA ASP A 15 10.70 -4.25 22.37
C ASP A 15 9.50 -3.33 22.68
N ARG A 16 8.74 -3.69 23.72
CA ARG A 16 7.68 -2.88 24.31
C ARG A 16 8.20 -1.63 25.02
N GLN A 17 9.52 -1.52 25.23
CA GLN A 17 10.16 -0.26 25.58
C GLN A 17 10.49 0.55 24.31
N LEU A 18 9.56 1.40 23.91
CA LEU A 18 9.51 1.99 22.56
C LEU A 18 10.71 2.90 22.23
N ASP A 19 11.27 3.61 23.21
CA ASP A 19 12.48 4.42 23.01
C ASP A 19 13.72 3.54 22.75
N ARG A 20 13.85 2.38 23.41
CA ARG A 20 14.93 1.41 23.12
C ARG A 20 14.77 0.87 21.71
N TYR A 21 13.54 0.59 21.29
CA TYR A 21 13.26 0.14 19.94
C TYR A 21 13.68 1.19 18.90
N LEU A 22 13.25 2.45 19.05
CA LEU A 22 13.66 3.60 18.21
C LEU A 22 15.17 3.68 18.03
N LEU A 23 15.92 3.57 19.14
CA LEU A 23 17.39 3.59 19.13
C LEU A 23 17.97 2.39 18.37
N ALA A 24 17.42 1.18 18.58
CA ALA A 24 17.87 -0.04 17.91
C ALA A 24 17.71 0.03 16.38
N ILE A 25 16.61 0.64 15.92
CA ILE A 25 16.33 0.84 14.48
C ILE A 25 16.92 2.15 13.93
N ARG A 26 17.65 2.91 14.76
CA ARG A 26 18.30 4.18 14.43
C ARG A 26 17.36 5.24 13.85
N GLN A 27 16.11 5.24 14.29
CA GLN A 27 15.12 6.24 13.89
C GLN A 27 15.09 7.41 14.90
N LYS A 28 14.78 8.59 14.38
CA LYS A 28 14.65 9.81 15.20
C LYS A 28 13.21 9.97 15.67
N ARG A 29 12.99 10.90 16.60
CA ARG A 29 11.64 11.30 17.05
C ARG A 29 10.99 12.29 16.06
N ASP A 30 10.84 11.84 14.82
CA ASP A 30 10.22 12.56 13.71
C ASP A 30 9.03 11.75 13.14
N ALA A 31 8.45 12.21 12.02
CA ALA A 31 7.34 11.53 11.37
C ALA A 31 7.65 10.06 11.00
N THR A 32 8.89 9.77 10.60
CA THR A 32 9.32 8.40 10.28
C THR A 32 9.38 7.55 11.53
N GLY A 33 9.93 8.09 12.62
CA GLY A 33 9.93 7.43 13.92
C GLY A 33 8.53 7.12 14.44
N VAL A 34 7.58 8.04 14.27
CA VAL A 34 6.16 7.81 14.61
C VAL A 34 5.64 6.59 13.83
N VAL A 35 5.79 6.59 12.50
CA VAL A 35 5.30 5.50 11.64
C VAL A 35 5.93 4.15 12.02
N CYS A 36 7.25 4.09 12.19
CA CYS A 36 7.93 2.86 12.57
C CYS A 36 7.48 2.34 13.94
N LEU A 37 7.28 3.22 14.93
CA LEU A 37 6.80 2.84 16.25
C LEU A 37 5.38 2.29 16.23
N VAL A 38 4.44 2.98 15.58
CA VAL A 38 3.05 2.50 15.54
C VAL A 38 2.93 1.18 14.78
N MET A 39 3.75 0.97 13.75
CA MET A 39 3.83 -0.32 13.08
C MET A 39 4.35 -1.41 14.03
N ALA A 40 5.43 -1.13 14.78
CA ALA A 40 5.96 -2.07 15.77
C ALA A 40 4.94 -2.39 16.89
N LEU A 41 4.17 -1.40 17.35
CA LEU A 41 3.10 -1.59 18.33
C LEU A 41 2.01 -2.55 17.81
N HIS A 42 1.52 -2.33 16.60
CA HIS A 42 0.54 -3.24 15.99
C HIS A 42 1.09 -4.66 15.82
N LEU A 43 2.38 -4.78 15.49
CA LEU A 43 3.04 -6.07 15.39
C LEU A 43 3.14 -6.79 16.74
N ILE A 44 3.43 -6.04 17.83
CA ILE A 44 3.46 -6.56 19.20
C ILE A 44 2.07 -7.03 19.64
N GLU A 45 1.04 -6.21 19.38
CA GLU A 45 -0.32 -6.48 19.88
C GLU A 45 -1.08 -7.54 19.09
N ASN A 46 -0.68 -7.77 17.84
CA ASN A 46 -1.27 -8.79 16.97
C ASN A 46 -0.28 -9.93 16.69
N GLN A 47 0.58 -10.26 17.66
CA GLN A 47 1.66 -11.25 17.51
C GLN A 47 1.13 -12.61 17.00
N GLU A 48 -0.09 -12.99 17.35
CA GLU A 48 -0.76 -14.21 16.88
C GLU A 48 -0.94 -14.27 15.36
N LYS A 49 -0.96 -13.12 14.69
CA LYS A 49 -1.05 -12.99 13.22
C LYS A 49 0.33 -12.99 12.54
N PHE A 50 1.42 -13.08 13.30
CA PHE A 50 2.78 -12.98 12.78
C PHE A 50 3.69 -14.04 13.39
N SER A 51 3.91 -15.13 12.65
CA SER A 51 4.65 -16.32 13.13
C SER A 51 6.14 -16.10 13.43
N LEU A 52 6.75 -15.05 12.87
CA LEU A 52 8.19 -14.76 13.03
C LEU A 52 8.48 -13.70 14.10
N ILE A 53 7.46 -13.14 14.74
CA ILE A 53 7.65 -12.04 15.70
C ILE A 53 7.91 -12.60 17.10
N ARG A 54 8.99 -12.13 17.70
CA ARG A 54 9.33 -12.39 19.09
C ARG A 54 9.34 -11.08 19.85
N ILE A 55 8.96 -11.15 21.11
CA ILE A 55 9.09 -10.03 22.04
C ILE A 55 10.26 -10.39 22.93
N ARG A 56 11.17 -9.42 23.13
CA ARG A 56 12.33 -9.65 23.97
C ARG A 56 11.91 -10.16 25.37
N PRO A 57 12.61 -11.16 25.94
CA PRO A 57 12.26 -11.69 27.26
C PRO A 57 12.35 -10.66 28.39
N ASP A 58 13.25 -9.68 28.24
CA ASP A 58 13.44 -8.57 29.20
C ASP A 58 12.54 -7.36 28.92
N SER A 59 11.65 -7.47 27.93
CA SER A 59 10.71 -6.40 27.60
C SER A 59 9.60 -6.29 28.66
N PRO A 60 9.13 -5.08 28.97
CA PRO A 60 8.04 -4.90 29.92
C PRO A 60 6.76 -5.64 29.49
N ALA A 61 5.86 -5.92 30.44
CA ALA A 61 4.59 -6.58 30.14
C ALA A 61 3.67 -5.72 29.26
N GLN A 62 3.73 -4.40 29.43
CA GLN A 62 2.95 -3.41 28.67
C GLN A 62 3.88 -2.47 27.92
N ALA A 63 3.37 -1.87 26.83
CA ALA A 63 4.10 -0.85 26.09
C ALA A 63 4.35 0.39 26.96
N GLN A 64 5.58 0.90 26.94
CA GLN A 64 5.98 2.07 27.70
C GLN A 64 7.09 2.85 26.98
N PHE A 65 7.17 4.14 27.27
CA PHE A 65 8.25 5.05 26.87
C PHE A 65 9.24 5.23 28.01
N ASN A 66 10.50 5.47 27.66
CA ASN A 66 11.53 5.86 28.63
C ASN A 66 12.01 7.25 28.28
N VAL A 67 11.70 8.18 29.18
CA VAL A 67 12.07 9.58 29.03
C VAL A 67 13.44 9.75 29.69
N PRO A 68 14.50 10.05 28.91
CA PRO A 68 15.85 10.12 29.44
C PRO A 68 15.99 11.23 30.48
N ALA A 69 16.96 11.07 31.39
CA ALA A 69 17.29 12.09 32.39
C ALA A 69 17.62 13.45 31.73
N VAL A 70 17.18 14.55 32.35
CA VAL A 70 17.42 15.93 31.89
C VAL A 70 17.89 16.78 33.05
N GLY A 71 19.14 17.27 33.00
CA GLY A 71 19.73 18.02 34.11
C GLY A 71 19.78 17.15 35.38
N ASN A 72 19.12 17.61 36.44
CA ASN A 72 18.99 16.88 37.71
C ASN A 72 17.75 15.96 37.77
N ALA A 73 16.89 15.98 36.75
CA ALA A 73 15.71 15.12 36.71
C ALA A 73 16.12 13.70 36.26
N PRO A 74 15.73 12.65 36.99
CA PRO A 74 16.12 11.27 36.66
C PRO A 74 15.43 10.77 35.39
N GLU A 75 15.86 9.62 34.86
CA GLU A 75 15.08 8.91 33.84
C GLU A 75 13.74 8.45 34.44
N ILE A 76 12.67 8.58 33.66
CA ILE A 76 11.34 8.11 34.06
C ILE A 76 10.75 7.16 33.02
N THR A 77 9.90 6.25 33.49
CA THR A 77 9.12 5.35 32.65
C THR A 77 7.68 5.85 32.57
N VAL A 78 7.13 5.88 31.36
CA VAL A 78 5.79 6.41 31.08
C VAL A 78 4.98 5.35 30.35
N ALA A 79 3.84 4.96 30.91
CA ALA A 79 2.94 4.00 30.28
C ALA A 79 2.37 4.54 28.94
N PHE A 80 2.08 3.64 27.99
CA PHE A 80 1.48 4.00 26.71
C PHE A 80 -0.02 4.33 26.85
N ASN A 81 -0.35 5.48 27.46
CA ASN A 81 -1.70 6.03 27.55
C ASN A 81 -1.68 7.56 27.68
N ALA A 82 -2.84 8.20 27.46
CA ALA A 82 -2.95 9.65 27.44
C ALA A 82 -2.57 10.28 28.79
N ASP A 83 -3.12 9.78 29.89
CA ASP A 83 -2.93 10.34 31.23
C ASP A 83 -1.45 10.33 31.65
N ALA A 84 -0.75 9.21 31.40
CA ALA A 84 0.65 9.08 31.71
C ALA A 84 1.53 10.02 30.88
N ILE A 85 1.23 10.18 29.59
CA ILE A 85 1.95 11.12 28.71
C ILE A 85 1.66 12.57 29.10
N GLU A 86 0.43 12.88 29.51
CA GLU A 86 0.07 14.21 29.98
C GLU A 86 0.77 14.58 31.28
N ALA A 87 0.95 13.61 32.18
CA ALA A 87 1.64 13.76 33.46
C ALA A 87 3.17 13.92 33.35
N ILE A 88 3.77 13.80 32.15
CA ILE A 88 5.21 14.02 31.96
C ILE A 88 5.58 15.44 32.44
N PRO A 89 6.51 15.58 33.40
CA PRO A 89 6.90 16.89 33.92
C PRO A 89 7.52 17.79 32.83
N ALA A 90 7.25 19.10 32.92
CA ALA A 90 7.71 20.06 31.91
C ALA A 90 9.25 20.10 31.73
N VAL A 91 10.02 19.69 32.73
CA VAL A 91 11.49 19.62 32.70
C VAL A 91 12.02 18.69 31.60
N TYR A 92 11.25 17.68 31.18
CA TYR A 92 11.64 16.77 30.09
C TYR A 92 11.41 17.36 28.68
N GLY A 93 10.81 18.55 28.60
CA GLY A 93 10.64 19.28 27.36
C GLY A 93 9.40 18.89 26.55
N VAL A 94 8.83 19.89 25.87
CA VAL A 94 7.57 19.77 25.13
C VAL A 94 7.70 18.86 23.90
N ALA A 95 8.88 18.81 23.27
CA ALA A 95 9.09 18.04 22.05
C ALA A 95 8.94 16.53 22.22
N GLN A 96 9.44 15.97 23.34
CA GLN A 96 9.30 14.53 23.64
C GLN A 96 7.85 14.17 23.93
N LYS A 97 7.18 14.97 24.78
CA LYS A 97 5.75 14.82 25.06
C LYS A 97 4.92 14.85 23.77
N ASN A 98 5.16 15.83 22.90
CA ASN A 98 4.47 15.93 21.60
C ASN A 98 4.68 14.71 20.70
N PHE A 99 5.89 14.14 20.70
CA PHE A 99 6.18 12.92 19.95
C PHE A 99 5.37 11.73 20.50
N TYR A 100 5.39 11.49 21.80
CA TYR A 100 4.63 10.39 22.41
C TYR A 100 3.12 10.56 22.21
N SER A 101 2.60 11.78 22.37
CA SER A 101 1.21 12.11 22.07
C SER A 101 0.86 11.83 20.61
N MET A 102 1.75 12.15 19.66
CA MET A 102 1.54 11.85 18.24
C MET A 102 1.49 10.34 17.98
N VAL A 103 2.40 9.55 18.56
CA VAL A 103 2.34 8.07 18.46
C VAL A 103 0.99 7.55 18.95
N LEU A 104 0.52 8.03 20.11
CA LEU A 104 -0.78 7.62 20.67
C LEU A 104 -1.96 8.02 19.79
N GLN A 105 -1.98 9.25 19.27
CA GLN A 105 -3.06 9.74 18.40
C GLN A 105 -3.16 8.96 17.09
N VAL A 106 -2.03 8.52 16.57
CA VAL A 106 -1.91 7.83 15.29
C VAL A 106 -2.17 6.33 15.40
N TYR A 107 -1.87 5.75 16.56
CA TYR A 107 -1.97 4.32 16.82
C TYR A 107 -3.31 3.69 16.35
N PRO A 108 -4.50 4.26 16.63
CA PRO A 108 -5.78 3.67 16.21
C PRO A 108 -5.98 3.56 14.69
N VAL A 109 -5.38 4.48 13.91
CA VAL A 109 -5.53 4.49 12.44
C VAL A 109 -4.43 3.71 11.73
N ALA A 110 -3.33 3.39 12.43
CA ALA A 110 -2.15 2.75 11.84
C ALA A 110 -2.43 1.36 11.26
N TRP A 111 -3.40 0.63 11.81
CA TRP A 111 -3.80 -0.68 11.26
C TRP A 111 -4.24 -0.60 9.80
N LYS A 112 -4.98 0.46 9.44
CA LYS A 112 -5.41 0.68 8.06
C LYS A 112 -4.22 0.80 7.12
N TRP A 113 -3.13 1.42 7.56
CA TRP A 113 -1.95 1.64 6.74
C TRP A 113 -1.18 0.36 6.51
N ILE A 114 -1.02 -0.43 7.58
CA ILE A 114 -0.41 -1.75 7.54
C ILE A 114 -1.15 -2.62 6.52
N VAL A 115 -2.47 -2.71 6.64
CA VAL A 115 -3.31 -3.49 5.71
C VAL A 115 -3.20 -2.97 4.27
N GLN A 116 -3.31 -1.66 4.06
CA GLN A 116 -3.27 -1.08 2.72
C GLN A 116 -1.90 -1.25 2.05
N LEU A 117 -0.81 -0.93 2.75
CA LEU A 117 0.56 -1.06 2.21
C LEU A 117 0.91 -2.52 1.95
N THR A 118 0.52 -3.44 2.84
CA THR A 118 0.71 -4.87 2.64
C THR A 118 -0.08 -5.37 1.43
N ALA A 119 -1.37 -5.03 1.32
CA ALA A 119 -2.21 -5.41 0.19
C ALA A 119 -1.63 -4.90 -1.14
N CYS A 120 -1.14 -3.66 -1.17
CA CYS A 120 -0.45 -3.10 -2.33
C CYS A 120 0.82 -3.90 -2.66
N ASN A 121 1.67 -4.17 -1.67
CA ASN A 121 2.94 -4.87 -1.85
C ASN A 121 2.77 -6.35 -2.28
N GLN A 122 1.65 -6.99 -1.95
CA GLN A 122 1.31 -8.34 -2.39
C GLN A 122 0.91 -8.43 -3.88
N VAL A 123 0.45 -7.31 -4.46
CA VAL A 123 0.08 -7.24 -5.88
C VAL A 123 1.25 -6.70 -6.72
N HIS A 124 1.84 -5.58 -6.28
CA HIS A 124 3.00 -4.96 -6.89
C HIS A 124 4.04 -4.63 -5.83
N ASN A 125 5.28 -5.09 -6.03
CA ASN A 125 6.39 -4.73 -5.15
C ASN A 125 6.50 -3.21 -5.03
N LEU A 126 6.34 -2.69 -3.81
CA LEU A 126 6.44 -1.27 -3.54
C LEU A 126 7.91 -0.82 -3.54
N THR A 127 8.14 0.38 -4.06
CA THR A 127 9.41 1.12 -3.89
C THR A 127 9.30 2.08 -2.70
N ASP A 128 10.45 2.59 -2.24
CA ASP A 128 10.52 3.64 -1.22
C ASP A 128 9.71 4.88 -1.63
N ILE A 129 9.78 5.27 -2.91
CA ILE A 129 9.00 6.38 -3.46
C ILE A 129 7.49 6.11 -3.34
N ASN A 130 7.04 4.87 -3.59
CA ASN A 130 5.63 4.52 -3.43
C ASN A 130 5.18 4.68 -1.97
N VAL A 131 5.99 4.23 -1.01
CA VAL A 131 5.69 4.33 0.42
C VAL A 131 5.65 5.80 0.86
N THR A 132 6.64 6.61 0.47
CA THR A 132 6.63 8.05 0.75
C THR A 132 5.38 8.73 0.19
N ASN A 133 5.01 8.42 -1.05
CA ASN A 133 3.82 8.98 -1.68
C ASN A 133 2.50 8.55 -1.02
N TYR A 134 2.43 7.33 -0.48
CA TYR A 134 1.26 6.86 0.26
C TYR A 134 0.95 7.79 1.44
N PHE A 135 1.96 8.09 2.27
CA PHE A 135 1.81 8.96 3.44
C PHE A 135 1.55 10.43 3.09
N LYS A 136 1.78 10.88 1.85
CA LYS A 136 1.47 12.25 1.43
C LYS A 136 -0.01 12.47 1.06
N GLN A 137 -0.76 11.41 0.79
CA GLN A 137 -2.01 11.53 0.04
C GLN A 137 -3.26 11.78 0.88
N PHE A 138 -3.27 11.53 2.20
CA PHE A 138 -4.50 11.68 2.98
C PHE A 138 -4.43 12.78 4.03
N PRO A 139 -5.54 13.46 4.33
CA PRO A 139 -5.60 14.53 5.33
C PRO A 139 -5.15 14.08 6.72
N ASP A 140 -5.51 12.87 7.15
CA ASP A 140 -5.08 12.31 8.43
C ASP A 140 -3.56 12.12 8.48
N PHE A 141 -2.94 11.81 7.33
CA PHE A 141 -1.50 11.73 7.20
C PHE A 141 -0.81 13.08 7.05
N LYS A 142 -1.50 14.12 6.58
CA LYS A 142 -0.91 15.47 6.52
C LYS A 142 -0.39 15.88 7.90
N ARG A 143 -1.14 15.57 8.96
CA ARG A 143 -0.73 15.80 10.36
C ARG A 143 0.58 15.07 10.74
N ILE A 144 0.77 13.86 10.23
CA ILE A 144 1.98 13.04 10.45
C ILE A 144 3.14 13.56 9.60
N THR A 145 2.93 13.81 8.31
CA THR A 145 3.95 14.36 7.40
C THR A 145 4.35 15.79 7.73
N SER A 146 3.53 16.51 8.51
CA SER A 146 3.88 17.83 9.06
C SER A 146 4.43 17.76 10.47
N PHE A 147 4.52 16.57 11.09
CA PHE A 147 5.03 16.44 12.45
C PHE A 147 6.49 16.90 12.51
N ASN A 148 6.72 17.99 13.24
CA ASN A 148 8.01 18.70 13.30
C ASN A 148 8.57 19.10 11.93
N GLY A 149 7.73 19.22 10.88
CA GLY A 149 8.14 19.62 9.53
C GLY A 149 8.89 18.57 8.72
N TYR A 150 8.92 17.30 9.15
CA TYR A 150 9.61 16.22 8.45
C TYR A 150 8.65 15.30 7.71
N GLU A 151 8.96 15.00 6.45
CA GLU A 151 8.26 13.96 5.68
C GLU A 151 8.66 12.55 6.13
N VAL A 152 7.77 11.58 5.91
CA VAL A 152 8.06 10.16 6.18
C VAL A 152 9.07 9.63 5.15
N ASP A 153 10.17 9.05 5.64
CA ASP A 153 11.17 8.38 4.80
C ASP A 153 10.72 6.96 4.43
N GLY A 154 10.22 6.80 3.21
CA GLY A 154 9.83 5.50 2.67
C GLY A 154 10.93 4.45 2.66
N LYS A 155 12.23 4.83 2.66
CA LYS A 155 13.34 3.86 2.74
C LYS A 155 13.42 3.18 4.10
N ALA A 156 13.11 3.91 5.16
CA ALA A 156 13.08 3.37 6.51
C ALA A 156 11.83 2.50 6.76
N VAL A 157 10.69 2.86 6.14
CA VAL A 157 9.41 2.17 6.34
C VAL A 157 9.25 0.94 5.44
N LEU A 158 9.77 0.95 4.21
CA LEU A 158 9.60 -0.16 3.26
C LEU A 158 10.04 -1.54 3.81
N PRO A 159 11.14 -1.68 4.57
CA PRO A 159 11.49 -2.96 5.20
C PRO A 159 10.39 -3.54 6.09
N TYR A 160 9.65 -2.70 6.83
CA TYR A 160 8.51 -3.13 7.66
C TYR A 160 7.39 -3.67 6.77
N VAL A 161 7.04 -2.93 5.72
CA VAL A 161 6.00 -3.35 4.77
C VAL A 161 6.33 -4.70 4.16
N LYS A 162 7.59 -4.90 3.73
CA LYS A 162 8.06 -6.18 3.17
C LYS A 162 7.99 -7.31 4.18
N PHE A 163 8.47 -7.07 5.40
CA PHE A 163 8.41 -8.06 6.48
C PHE A 163 6.97 -8.49 6.76
N ILE A 164 6.08 -7.53 7.04
CA ILE A 164 4.66 -7.77 7.33
C ILE A 164 4.01 -8.52 6.17
N THR A 165 4.31 -8.13 4.93
CA THR A 165 3.78 -8.81 3.73
C THR A 165 4.15 -10.28 3.69
N SER A 166 5.38 -10.63 4.09
CA SER A 166 5.86 -12.01 4.08
C SER A 166 5.41 -12.86 5.27
N THR A 167 5.01 -12.24 6.39
CA THR A 167 4.78 -12.95 7.66
C THR A 167 3.34 -12.92 8.15
N ILE A 168 2.51 -12.02 7.63
CA ILE A 168 1.12 -11.89 8.05
C ILE A 168 0.33 -13.16 7.70
N THR A 169 -0.27 -13.78 8.71
CA THR A 169 -1.27 -14.84 8.56
C THR A 169 -2.63 -14.25 8.87
N TRP A 170 -3.58 -14.38 7.94
CA TRP A 170 -4.95 -13.91 8.18
C TRP A 170 -5.84 -15.07 8.64
N PRO A 171 -6.60 -14.89 9.74
CA PRO A 171 -7.60 -15.88 10.13
C PRO A 171 -8.60 -16.09 8.99
N GLN A 172 -8.92 -17.35 8.71
CA GLN A 172 -9.81 -17.82 7.62
C GLN A 172 -9.24 -17.82 6.19
N SER A 173 -7.97 -17.44 6.01
CA SER A 173 -7.25 -17.68 4.75
C SER A 173 -6.70 -19.12 4.72
N ASN A 174 -7.57 -20.12 4.70
CA ASN A 174 -7.14 -21.50 4.43
C ASN A 174 -6.75 -21.71 2.95
N SER A 175 -6.96 -20.70 2.10
CA SER A 175 -6.82 -20.81 0.64
C SER A 175 -6.22 -19.58 -0.08
N SER A 176 -5.95 -18.45 0.60
CA SER A 176 -5.72 -17.16 -0.09
C SER A 176 -4.61 -16.29 0.51
N PRO A 177 -3.35 -16.35 0.02
CA PRO A 177 -2.22 -15.63 0.60
C PRO A 177 -2.31 -14.09 0.49
N LYS A 178 -3.28 -13.54 -0.25
CA LYS A 178 -3.39 -12.10 -0.53
C LYS A 178 -4.57 -11.45 0.18
N LEU A 179 -4.32 -10.31 0.84
CA LEU A 179 -5.34 -9.52 1.55
C LEU A 179 -6.46 -9.01 0.64
N VAL A 180 -6.15 -8.75 -0.64
CA VAL A 180 -7.09 -8.29 -1.65
C VAL A 180 -8.20 -9.31 -1.99
N GLU A 181 -7.99 -10.59 -1.63
CA GLU A 181 -8.98 -11.66 -1.84
C GLU A 181 -10.04 -11.70 -0.74
N ASN A 182 -9.79 -11.06 0.41
CA ASN A 182 -10.76 -10.98 1.49
C ASN A 182 -11.76 -9.84 1.24
N ASP A 183 -13.04 -10.19 1.17
CA ASP A 183 -14.13 -9.25 0.87
C ASP A 183 -14.35 -8.18 1.92
N GLU A 184 -14.18 -8.52 3.20
CA GLU A 184 -14.28 -7.58 4.31
C GLU A 184 -13.16 -6.54 4.21
N ILE A 185 -11.91 -6.97 4.08
CA ILE A 185 -10.76 -6.07 3.91
C ILE A 185 -10.95 -5.20 2.66
N ARG A 186 -11.34 -5.82 1.56
CA ARG A 186 -11.57 -5.12 0.29
C ARG A 186 -12.63 -4.04 0.42
N SER A 187 -13.75 -4.34 1.09
CA SER A 187 -14.88 -3.41 1.22
C SER A 187 -14.68 -2.32 2.28
N THR A 188 -13.94 -2.60 3.35
CA THR A 188 -13.79 -1.68 4.50
C THR A 188 -12.48 -0.90 4.48
N LEU A 189 -11.37 -1.54 4.11
CA LEU A 189 -10.03 -0.98 4.28
C LEU A 189 -9.38 -0.59 2.95
N LEU A 190 -9.71 -1.24 1.84
CA LEU A 190 -9.11 -0.93 0.53
C LEU A 190 -9.95 0.04 -0.31
N ARG A 191 -11.23 0.23 0.02
CA ARG A 191 -12.09 1.25 -0.62
C ARG A 191 -11.70 2.66 -0.12
N GLY A 192 -11.59 3.60 -1.06
CA GLY A 192 -11.46 5.03 -0.75
C GLY A 192 -10.11 5.68 -1.04
N SER A 193 -9.11 4.95 -1.56
CA SER A 193 -7.84 5.56 -1.98
C SER A 193 -7.51 5.23 -3.44
N SER A 194 -7.25 6.27 -4.24
CA SER A 194 -6.79 6.12 -5.62
C SER A 194 -5.41 5.45 -5.68
N PHE A 195 -4.52 5.72 -4.72
CA PHE A 195 -3.25 5.02 -4.57
C PHE A 195 -3.46 3.53 -4.34
N VAL A 196 -4.32 3.16 -3.40
CA VAL A 196 -4.57 1.75 -3.06
C VAL A 196 -5.20 1.05 -4.24
N LYS A 197 -6.23 1.64 -4.87
CA LYS A 197 -6.83 1.08 -6.09
C LYS A 197 -5.76 0.83 -7.15
N ARG A 198 -4.90 1.82 -7.43
CA ARG A 198 -3.83 1.69 -8.43
C ARG A 198 -2.81 0.60 -8.10
N HIS A 199 -2.43 0.43 -6.83
CA HIS A 199 -1.39 -0.54 -6.44
C HIS A 199 -1.97 -1.90 -6.02
N THR A 200 -3.29 -2.05 -5.96
CA THR A 200 -3.97 -3.35 -5.79
C THR A 200 -4.56 -3.87 -7.10
N THR A 201 -4.65 -3.04 -8.13
CA THR A 201 -5.01 -3.46 -9.50
C THR A 201 -3.77 -3.81 -10.32
N PHE A 202 -3.72 -5.02 -10.87
CA PHE A 202 -2.60 -5.47 -11.70
C PHE A 202 -2.47 -4.64 -12.98
N SER A 203 -3.58 -4.44 -13.68
CA SER A 203 -3.66 -3.66 -14.92
C SER A 203 -5.03 -3.04 -15.12
N ALA A 204 -5.09 -1.87 -15.75
CA ALA A 204 -6.33 -1.26 -16.22
C ALA A 204 -6.91 -1.95 -17.48
N SER A 205 -6.20 -2.93 -18.06
CA SER A 205 -6.57 -3.58 -19.33
C SER A 205 -7.98 -4.17 -19.29
N ALA A 206 -8.36 -4.86 -18.22
CA ALA A 206 -9.67 -5.49 -18.13
C ALA A 206 -10.81 -4.47 -18.21
N GLU A 207 -10.70 -3.38 -17.45
CA GLU A 207 -11.70 -2.30 -17.43
C GLU A 207 -11.79 -1.59 -18.80
N LEU A 208 -10.66 -1.34 -19.46
CA LEU A 208 -10.63 -0.70 -20.78
C LEU A 208 -11.14 -1.63 -21.91
N CYS A 209 -10.80 -2.92 -21.86
CA CYS A 209 -11.35 -3.91 -22.78
C CYS A 209 -12.86 -4.09 -22.58
N ARG A 210 -13.34 -4.05 -21.34
CA ARG A 210 -14.78 -4.10 -21.04
C ARG A 210 -15.51 -2.89 -21.59
N GLN A 211 -14.94 -1.69 -21.45
CA GLN A 211 -15.50 -0.47 -22.06
C GLN A 211 -15.61 -0.55 -23.59
N LEU A 212 -14.64 -1.21 -24.27
CA LEU A 212 -14.76 -1.52 -25.69
C LEU A 212 -15.95 -2.45 -25.94
N ILE A 213 -16.01 -3.60 -25.25
CA ILE A 213 -17.06 -4.61 -25.45
C ILE A 213 -18.44 -4.01 -25.26
N ASP A 214 -18.65 -3.31 -24.14
CA ASP A 214 -19.93 -2.64 -23.83
C ASP A 214 -20.22 -1.51 -24.85
N GLY A 215 -19.19 -0.78 -25.27
CA GLY A 215 -19.31 0.29 -26.27
C GLY A 215 -19.61 -0.20 -27.69
N LEU A 216 -19.31 -1.45 -28.00
CA LEU A 216 -19.68 -2.10 -29.26
C LEU A 216 -21.10 -2.69 -29.23
N GLY A 217 -21.59 -3.08 -28.05
CA GLY A 217 -22.94 -3.62 -27.88
C GLY A 217 -23.24 -4.81 -28.78
N SER A 218 -24.31 -4.75 -29.58
CA SER A 218 -24.70 -5.82 -30.50
C SER A 218 -23.71 -6.04 -31.66
N HIS A 219 -22.70 -5.17 -31.83
CA HIS A 219 -21.72 -5.26 -32.90
C HIS A 219 -20.42 -5.97 -32.51
N VAL A 220 -20.28 -6.46 -31.27
CA VAL A 220 -19.07 -7.15 -30.78
C VAL A 220 -18.60 -8.25 -31.73
N ASN A 221 -19.53 -9.07 -32.24
CA ASN A 221 -19.22 -10.19 -33.15
C ASN A 221 -18.64 -9.74 -34.50
N LYS A 222 -18.82 -8.47 -34.91
CA LYS A 222 -18.24 -7.91 -36.13
C LYS A 222 -16.74 -7.62 -36.00
N PHE A 223 -16.19 -7.68 -34.79
CA PHE A 223 -14.78 -7.38 -34.50
C PHE A 223 -13.96 -8.62 -34.16
N GLU A 224 -14.46 -9.83 -34.43
CA GLU A 224 -13.78 -11.09 -34.08
C GLU A 224 -13.41 -11.15 -32.58
N ILE A 225 -14.28 -10.59 -31.73
CA ILE A 225 -14.24 -10.73 -30.28
C ILE A 225 -15.16 -11.91 -29.97
N ASP A 226 -14.57 -13.00 -29.47
CA ASP A 226 -15.30 -14.21 -29.12
C ASP A 226 -15.66 -14.27 -27.61
N GLU A 227 -16.47 -15.26 -27.24
CA GLU A 227 -16.90 -15.46 -25.86
C GLU A 227 -15.72 -15.72 -24.91
N LYS A 228 -14.66 -16.38 -25.36
CA LYS A 228 -13.46 -16.65 -24.54
C LYS A 228 -12.72 -15.37 -24.20
N MET A 229 -12.67 -14.42 -25.14
CA MET A 229 -12.10 -13.09 -24.91
C MET A 229 -12.91 -12.31 -23.87
N ILE A 230 -14.24 -12.36 -23.95
CA ILE A 230 -15.14 -11.71 -23.00
C ILE A 230 -14.98 -12.34 -21.61
N GLU A 231 -14.98 -13.67 -21.53
CA GLU A 231 -14.78 -14.41 -20.28
C GLU A 231 -13.44 -14.07 -19.62
N ALA A 232 -12.35 -13.99 -20.40
CA ALA A 232 -11.05 -13.59 -19.87
C ALA A 232 -11.06 -12.17 -19.26
N VAL A 233 -11.79 -11.23 -19.87
CA VAL A 233 -11.99 -9.89 -19.33
C VAL A 233 -12.78 -9.94 -18.02
N ASP A 234 -13.88 -10.69 -17.99
CA ASP A 234 -14.77 -10.76 -16.83
C ASP A 234 -14.09 -11.45 -15.63
N GLN A 235 -13.36 -12.55 -15.87
CA GLN A 235 -12.52 -13.19 -14.85
C GLN A 235 -11.45 -12.23 -14.31
N SER A 236 -10.83 -11.46 -15.19
CA SER A 236 -9.82 -10.47 -14.81
C SER A 236 -10.42 -9.26 -14.06
N LEU A 237 -11.67 -8.89 -14.31
CA LEU A 237 -12.37 -7.85 -13.55
C LEU A 237 -12.73 -8.34 -12.15
N ALA A 238 -13.23 -9.57 -12.03
CA ALA A 238 -13.58 -10.19 -10.76
C ALA A 238 -12.36 -10.31 -9.83
N LYS A 239 -11.20 -10.64 -10.41
CA LYS A 239 -9.91 -10.76 -9.72
C LYS A 239 -8.88 -9.80 -10.29
N TYR A 240 -9.15 -8.50 -10.17
CA TYR A 240 -8.32 -7.42 -10.74
C TYR A 240 -6.85 -7.41 -10.29
N TRP A 241 -6.53 -8.08 -9.19
CA TRP A 241 -5.18 -8.21 -8.61
C TRP A 241 -4.41 -9.42 -9.13
N ASP A 242 -5.07 -10.33 -9.85
CA ASP A 242 -4.48 -11.59 -10.32
C ASP A 242 -3.75 -11.37 -11.66
N ARG A 243 -2.44 -11.57 -11.63
CA ARG A 243 -1.57 -11.42 -12.80
C ARG A 243 -1.87 -12.46 -13.88
N GLU A 244 -2.14 -13.71 -13.50
CA GLU A 244 -2.34 -14.81 -14.44
C GLU A 244 -3.65 -14.62 -15.20
N LEU A 245 -4.72 -14.22 -14.50
CA LEU A 245 -5.99 -13.89 -15.14
C LEU A 245 -5.89 -12.66 -16.03
N ASN A 246 -5.20 -11.60 -15.59
CA ASN A 246 -4.94 -10.43 -16.44
C ASN A 246 -4.12 -10.79 -17.70
N ALA A 247 -3.17 -11.72 -17.59
CA ALA A 247 -2.33 -12.14 -18.71
C ALA A 247 -3.09 -12.96 -19.76
N LYS A 248 -4.25 -13.53 -19.41
CA LYS A 248 -5.12 -14.25 -20.36
C LYS A 248 -5.86 -13.30 -21.31
N ILE A 249 -5.96 -12.00 -21.01
CA ILE A 249 -6.57 -11.03 -21.91
C ILE A 249 -5.74 -10.93 -23.19
N PRO A 250 -6.28 -11.26 -24.37
CA PRO A 250 -5.48 -11.31 -25.58
C PRO A 250 -4.94 -9.95 -26.01
N VAL A 251 -3.69 -9.93 -26.48
CA VAL A 251 -3.02 -8.71 -26.96
C VAL A 251 -3.82 -8.01 -28.07
N LYS A 252 -4.49 -8.79 -28.94
CA LYS A 252 -5.38 -8.26 -29.98
C LYS A 252 -6.51 -7.42 -29.37
N LEU A 253 -7.18 -7.91 -28.33
CA LEU A 253 -8.26 -7.20 -27.67
C LEU A 253 -7.75 -5.93 -26.98
N ILE A 254 -6.58 -6.01 -26.34
CA ILE A 254 -5.89 -4.85 -25.74
C ILE A 254 -5.58 -3.78 -26.80
N ALA A 255 -5.05 -4.17 -27.96
CA ALA A 255 -4.76 -3.26 -29.07
C ALA A 255 -6.04 -2.63 -29.62
N MET A 256 -7.11 -3.42 -29.78
CA MET A 256 -8.40 -2.96 -30.27
C MET A 256 -9.04 -1.96 -29.29
N ALA A 257 -8.99 -2.23 -27.99
CA ALA A 257 -9.52 -1.33 -26.97
C ALA A 257 -8.75 0.00 -26.94
N ALA A 258 -7.43 -0.04 -27.14
CA ALA A 258 -6.63 1.18 -27.28
C ALA A 258 -6.98 1.95 -28.58
N ALA A 259 -7.19 1.26 -29.72
CA ALA A 259 -7.64 1.90 -30.96
C ALA A 259 -9.03 2.54 -30.81
N TYR A 260 -9.93 1.87 -30.10
CA TYR A 260 -11.27 2.37 -29.80
C TYR A 260 -11.23 3.59 -28.87
N ALA A 261 -10.38 3.57 -27.85
CA ALA A 261 -10.22 4.72 -26.97
C ALA A 261 -9.67 5.95 -27.72
N GLN A 262 -8.71 5.76 -28.64
CA GLN A 262 -8.28 6.82 -29.57
C GLN A 262 -9.43 7.31 -30.46
N PHE A 263 -10.25 6.41 -31.00
CA PHE A 263 -11.41 6.75 -31.83
C PHE A 263 -12.44 7.60 -31.07
N ARG A 264 -12.71 7.26 -29.80
CA ARG A 264 -13.64 8.00 -28.93
C ARG A 264 -13.04 9.29 -28.35
N GLY A 265 -11.80 9.64 -28.71
CA GLY A 265 -11.10 10.80 -28.14
C GLY A 265 -10.89 10.70 -26.63
N ARG A 266 -10.87 9.50 -26.06
CA ARG A 266 -10.68 9.28 -24.62
C ARG A 266 -9.19 9.25 -24.29
N ASP A 267 -8.80 10.05 -23.30
CA ASP A 267 -7.49 9.90 -22.67
C ASP A 267 -7.52 8.77 -21.64
N TYR A 268 -6.72 7.74 -21.89
CA TYR A 268 -6.52 6.59 -21.01
C TYR A 268 -5.14 6.66 -20.31
N GLY A 269 -4.51 7.83 -20.34
CA GLY A 269 -3.28 8.16 -19.63
C GLY A 269 -2.08 7.29 -20.02
N ASN A 270 -1.33 6.88 -19.01
CA ASN A 270 -0.14 6.02 -19.17
C ASN A 270 -0.48 4.53 -19.18
N TRP A 271 -1.49 4.11 -19.97
CA TRP A 271 -1.72 2.69 -20.22
C TRP A 271 -0.66 2.11 -21.16
N ILE A 272 0.47 1.71 -20.58
CA ILE A 272 1.64 1.21 -21.30
C ILE A 272 1.29 -0.06 -22.09
N GLN A 273 0.48 -0.96 -21.53
CA GLN A 273 0.07 -2.20 -22.19
C GLN A 273 -0.72 -1.91 -23.48
N GLY A 274 -1.65 -0.96 -23.45
CA GLY A 274 -2.41 -0.54 -24.64
C GLY A 274 -1.53 0.13 -25.70
N LYS A 275 -0.65 1.04 -25.29
CA LYS A 275 0.33 1.70 -26.19
C LYS A 275 1.25 0.66 -26.86
N ARG A 276 1.74 -0.31 -26.09
CA ARG A 276 2.60 -1.40 -26.59
C ARG A 276 1.82 -2.33 -27.52
N ALA A 277 0.60 -2.74 -27.17
CA ALA A 277 -0.20 -3.61 -28.04
C ALA A 277 -0.52 -2.94 -29.39
N LEU A 278 -0.84 -1.64 -29.37
CA LEU A 278 -1.00 -0.85 -30.59
C LEU A 278 0.27 -0.80 -31.43
N SER A 279 1.43 -0.53 -30.84
CA SER A 279 2.68 -0.39 -31.60
C SER A 279 3.12 -1.69 -32.28
N HIS A 280 2.71 -2.85 -31.75
CA HIS A 280 2.99 -4.17 -32.33
C HIS A 280 1.88 -4.62 -33.32
N THR A 281 0.79 -3.87 -33.43
CA THR A 281 -0.30 -4.17 -34.37
C THR A 281 -0.06 -3.42 -35.69
N ARG A 282 -0.23 -4.12 -36.81
CA ARG A 282 0.01 -3.52 -38.13
C ARG A 282 -0.93 -2.34 -38.39
N PRO A 283 -0.46 -1.19 -38.92
CA PRO A 283 -1.28 0.02 -39.08
C PRO A 283 -2.57 -0.19 -39.89
N TYR A 284 -2.53 -1.02 -40.94
CA TYR A 284 -3.72 -1.29 -41.75
C TYR A 284 -4.84 -1.97 -40.95
N ILE A 285 -4.51 -2.84 -39.98
CA ILE A 285 -5.50 -3.50 -39.10
C ILE A 285 -6.16 -2.47 -38.21
N ILE A 286 -5.36 -1.56 -37.62
CA ILE A 286 -5.86 -0.47 -36.77
C ILE A 286 -6.80 0.43 -37.56
N ASN A 287 -6.43 0.79 -38.79
CA ASN A 287 -7.25 1.61 -39.67
C ASN A 287 -8.56 0.90 -40.04
N SER A 288 -8.53 -0.40 -40.33
CA SER A 288 -9.75 -1.19 -40.57
C SER A 288 -10.69 -1.18 -39.37
N TRP A 289 -10.18 -1.36 -38.14
CA TRP A 289 -11.00 -1.24 -36.93
C TRP A 289 -11.60 0.15 -36.77
N LYS A 290 -10.81 1.22 -36.97
CA LYS A 290 -11.30 2.61 -36.90
C LYS A 290 -12.36 2.93 -37.95
N CYS A 291 -12.23 2.38 -39.15
CA CYS A 291 -13.28 2.47 -40.18
C CYS A 291 -14.57 1.77 -39.74
N LEU A 292 -14.46 0.55 -39.20
CA LEU A 292 -15.60 -0.20 -38.68
C LEU A 292 -16.27 0.51 -37.51
N PHE A 293 -15.51 1.07 -36.56
CA PHE A 293 -16.07 1.88 -35.47
C PHE A 293 -16.87 3.08 -36.01
N ASN A 294 -16.36 3.77 -37.04
CA ASN A 294 -17.06 4.87 -37.69
C ASN A 294 -18.38 4.44 -38.36
N VAL A 295 -18.41 3.25 -38.96
CA VAL A 295 -19.61 2.75 -39.67
C VAL A 295 -20.67 2.27 -38.69
N LEU A 296 -20.25 1.67 -37.57
CA LEU A 296 -21.16 0.93 -36.68
C LEU A 296 -21.60 1.72 -35.44
N LEU A 297 -20.88 2.79 -35.06
CA LEU A 297 -21.07 3.49 -33.78
C LEU A 297 -21.30 4.99 -33.94
N LYS A 298 -21.55 5.45 -35.17
CA LYS A 298 -22.06 6.80 -35.44
C LYS A 298 -23.57 6.85 -35.28
#